data_AF-A0A1C5M8H8-F1
#
_entry.id   AF-A0A1C5M8H8-F1
#
_cell.length_a   1.000
_cell.length_b   1.000
_cell.length_c   1.000
_cell.angle_alpha   90.00
_cell.angle_beta   90.00
_cell.angle_gamma   90.00
#
_symmetry.space_group_name_H-M   'P 1'
#
loop_
_entity.id
_entity.type
_entity.pdbx_description
1 polymer ?
#
loop_
_entity_poly.entity_id
_entity_poly.type
_entity_poly.pdbx_seq_one_letter_code
_entity_poly.pdbx_strand_id
1 'polypeptide(L)'
;MILSQKNIEEIAVAVIKDFQKSFFGSEADDPERFALPTPIDQFAFHYLNLKVSFQKLFSDGSIYSLTAYVDTEYQIEVDGSQRSIFLKTNDVVLDKSFIELGNIRKLCGKRRFTLAHECAHQILFQLNADDRKVACHKRPEVRENGSRVLRTQEDQSIGTICGNAD
;
A
#
# COMPACT_ATOMS: atom_id res chain seq x y z
N MET A 1 -1.15 13.99 -7.12
CA MET A 1 0.18 14.58 -6.94
C MET A 1 1.17 13.87 -7.86
N ILE A 2 2.10 14.59 -8.48
CA ILE A 2 3.25 13.99 -9.18
C ILE A 2 4.46 14.27 -8.29
N LEU A 3 5.09 13.22 -7.77
CA LEU A 3 6.28 13.33 -6.93
C LEU A 3 7.53 13.06 -7.76
N SER A 4 8.60 13.79 -7.47
CA SER A 4 9.93 13.41 -7.94
C SER A 4 10.44 12.20 -7.15
N GLN A 5 11.38 11.44 -7.71
CA GLN A 5 12.06 10.35 -6.99
C GLN A 5 12.64 10.83 -5.66
N LYS A 6 13.28 12.01 -5.65
CA LYS A 6 13.83 12.62 -4.44
C LYS A 6 12.76 12.82 -3.36
N ASN A 7 11.56 13.28 -3.74
CA ASN A 7 10.48 13.45 -2.77
C ASN A 7 9.99 12.11 -2.21
N ILE A 8 9.91 11.07 -3.05
CA ILE A 8 9.56 9.72 -2.60
C ILE A 8 10.61 9.20 -1.60
N GLU A 9 11.90 9.40 -1.89
CA GLU A 9 13.00 9.01 -0.99
C GLU A 9 12.95 9.79 0.33
N GLU A 10 12.68 11.09 0.29
CA GLU A 10 12.53 11.92 1.50
C GLU A 10 11.34 11.49 2.36
N ILE A 11 10.20 11.20 1.74
CA ILE A 11 9.01 10.66 2.43
C ILE A 11 9.35 9.31 3.06
N ALA A 12 9.99 8.40 2.31
CA ALA A 12 10.36 7.09 2.81
C ALA A 12 11.31 7.21 4.02
N VAL A 13 12.34 8.05 3.93
CA VAL A 13 13.28 8.28 5.04
C VAL A 13 12.56 8.85 6.26
N ALA A 14 11.69 9.84 6.08
CA ALA A 14 10.95 10.47 7.18
C ALA A 14 10.04 9.45 7.88
N VAL A 15 9.23 8.72 7.12
CA VAL A 15 8.28 7.73 7.67
C VAL A 15 8.99 6.58 8.35
N ILE A 16 10.04 6.02 7.73
CA ILE A 16 10.77 4.89 8.32
C ILE A 16 11.51 5.30 9.60
N LYS A 17 12.09 6.50 9.65
CA LYS A 17 12.75 7.01 10.86
C LYS A 17 11.75 7.20 12.00
N ASP A 18 10.59 7.79 11.73
CA ASP A 18 9.55 7.98 12.74
C ASP A 18 9.04 6.65 13.28
N PHE A 19 8.74 5.71 12.38
CA PHE A 19 8.36 4.35 12.77
C PHE A 19 9.45 3.66 13.60
N GLN A 20 10.71 3.67 13.14
CA GLN A 20 11.81 3.03 13.85
C GLN A 20 11.97 3.60 15.27
N LYS A 21 11.84 4.92 15.42
CA LYS A 21 11.87 5.56 16.74
C LYS A 21 10.70 5.11 17.62
N SER A 22 9.49 5.00 17.06
CA SER A 22 8.30 4.52 17.77
C SER A 22 8.41 3.04 18.18
N PHE A 23 9.09 2.21 17.37
CA PHE A 23 9.13 0.76 17.54
C PHE A 23 10.34 0.27 18.35
N PHE A 24 11.53 0.82 18.07
CA PHE A 24 12.79 0.44 18.72
C PHE A 24 13.21 1.41 19.83
N GLY A 25 12.51 2.54 20.03
CA GLY A 25 12.84 3.53 21.05
C GLY A 25 14.24 4.11 20.86
N SER A 26 15.00 4.23 21.96
CA SER A 26 16.35 4.79 21.96
C SER A 26 17.36 3.99 21.13
N GLU A 27 17.08 2.73 20.80
CA GLU A 27 17.96 1.96 19.93
C GLU A 27 17.94 2.42 18.46
N ALA A 28 16.96 3.25 18.08
CA ALA A 28 16.89 3.83 16.74
C ALA A 28 17.88 5.00 16.55
N ASP A 29 18.36 5.58 17.64
CA ASP A 29 19.25 6.75 17.65
C ASP A 29 20.76 6.37 17.67
N ASP A 30 21.09 5.08 17.67
CA ASP A 30 22.47 4.59 17.72
C ASP A 30 23.19 4.81 16.37
N PRO A 31 24.20 5.70 16.31
CA PRO A 31 24.91 6.03 15.07
C PRO A 31 25.84 4.90 14.59
N GLU A 32 26.20 3.93 15.44
CA GLU A 32 27.07 2.82 15.07
C GLU A 32 26.30 1.60 14.56
N ARG A 33 24.97 1.67 14.53
CA ARG A 33 24.12 0.52 14.19
C ARG A 33 24.02 0.30 12.68
N PHE A 34 24.04 -0.97 12.28
CA PHE A 34 23.61 -1.41 10.95
C PHE A 34 22.12 -1.10 10.72
N ALA A 35 21.72 -0.97 9.45
CA ALA A 35 20.33 -0.71 9.08
C ALA A 35 19.35 -1.68 9.76
N LEU A 36 18.39 -1.12 10.50
CA LEU A 36 17.36 -1.89 11.19
C LEU A 36 16.40 -2.54 10.19
N PRO A 37 16.11 -3.85 10.31
CA PRO A 37 15.08 -4.45 9.49
C PRO A 37 13.73 -3.85 9.86
N THR A 38 12.94 -3.45 8.86
CA THR A 38 11.56 -2.99 9.09
C THR A 38 10.68 -4.20 9.40
N PRO A 39 10.10 -4.30 10.62
CA PRO A 39 9.14 -5.34 10.96
C PRO A 39 7.82 -5.03 10.25
N ILE A 40 7.68 -5.52 9.01
CA ILE A 40 6.68 -4.99 8.08
C ILE A 40 5.24 -5.20 8.53
N ASP A 41 4.96 -6.30 9.23
CA ASP A 41 3.62 -6.58 9.76
C ASP A 41 3.24 -5.57 10.85
N GLN A 42 4.20 -5.22 11.72
CA GLN A 42 4.02 -4.21 12.76
C GLN A 42 3.95 -2.80 12.17
N PHE A 43 4.74 -2.52 11.13
CA PHE A 43 4.63 -1.26 10.40
C PHE A 43 3.24 -1.09 9.77
N ALA A 44 2.72 -2.11 9.10
CA ALA A 44 1.39 -2.07 8.52
C ALA A 44 0.29 -1.91 9.59
N PHE A 45 0.28 -2.79 10.59
CA PHE A 45 -0.82 -2.84 11.56
C PHE A 45 -0.75 -1.75 12.63
N HIS A 46 0.40 -1.58 13.30
CA HIS A 46 0.50 -0.64 14.42
C HIS A 46 0.76 0.80 13.99
N TYR A 47 1.58 1.01 12.96
CA TYR A 47 1.98 2.35 12.56
C TYR A 47 1.03 2.96 11.51
N LEU A 48 0.64 2.19 10.49
CA LEU A 48 -0.30 2.66 9.45
C LEU A 48 -1.77 2.34 9.75
N ASN A 49 -2.07 1.60 10.82
CA ASN A 49 -3.42 1.16 11.17
C ASN A 49 -4.13 0.39 10.03
N LEU A 50 -3.36 -0.43 9.29
CA LEU A 50 -3.87 -1.29 8.23
C LEU A 50 -4.39 -2.61 8.79
N LYS A 51 -5.49 -3.10 8.22
CA LYS A 51 -6.04 -4.43 8.53
C LYS A 51 -5.63 -5.41 7.45
N VAL A 52 -4.58 -6.18 7.72
CA VAL A 52 -4.04 -7.15 6.78
C VAL A 52 -4.76 -8.50 6.91
N SER A 53 -5.32 -9.01 5.82
CA SER A 53 -5.94 -10.33 5.75
C SER A 53 -5.45 -11.11 4.52
N PHE A 54 -5.79 -12.40 4.44
CA PHE A 54 -5.39 -13.27 3.34
C PHE A 54 -6.60 -13.93 2.69
N GLN A 55 -6.76 -13.76 1.38
CA GLN A 55 -7.85 -14.36 0.60
C GLN A 55 -7.34 -14.81 -0.77
N LYS A 56 -7.99 -15.79 -1.38
CA LYS A 56 -7.71 -16.12 -2.79
C LYS A 56 -8.27 -14.99 -3.66
N LEU A 57 -7.39 -14.25 -4.33
CA LEU A 57 -7.78 -13.09 -5.13
C LEU A 57 -8.10 -13.49 -6.57
N PHE A 58 -7.15 -14.16 -7.24
CA PHE A 58 -7.31 -14.60 -8.63
C PHE A 58 -6.69 -15.99 -8.84
N SER A 59 -7.30 -16.79 -9.71
CA SER A 59 -6.83 -18.17 -9.99
C SER A 59 -5.51 -18.21 -10.75
N ASP A 60 -5.23 -17.21 -11.61
CA ASP A 60 -4.02 -17.12 -12.43
C ASP A 60 -2.80 -16.51 -11.70
N GLY A 61 -2.99 -15.96 -10.50
CA GLY A 61 -1.93 -15.32 -9.73
C GLY A 61 -1.42 -14.00 -10.31
N SER A 62 -2.25 -13.34 -11.12
CA SER A 62 -1.95 -12.02 -11.71
C SER A 62 -1.91 -10.89 -10.69
N ILE A 63 -2.69 -10.99 -9.61
CA ILE A 63 -2.77 -10.00 -8.54
C ILE A 63 -2.46 -10.66 -7.20
N TYR A 64 -1.55 -10.04 -6.44
CA TYR A 64 -1.10 -10.53 -5.13
C TYR A 64 -1.66 -9.75 -3.95
N SER A 65 -2.24 -8.57 -4.19
CA SER A 65 -2.73 -7.69 -3.14
C SER A 65 -3.83 -6.74 -3.62
N LEU A 66 -4.66 -6.31 -2.67
CA LEU A 66 -5.63 -5.23 -2.81
C LEU A 66 -5.53 -4.33 -1.58
N THR A 67 -5.62 -3.02 -1.77
CA THR A 67 -5.70 -2.03 -0.69
C THR A 67 -6.93 -1.15 -0.89
N ALA A 68 -7.75 -1.01 0.15
CA ALA A 68 -8.96 -0.20 0.12
C ALA A 68 -8.76 1.13 0.83
N TYR A 69 -8.75 2.21 0.05
CA TYR A 69 -8.65 3.58 0.58
C TYR A 69 -9.98 4.15 1.09
N VAL A 70 -11.08 3.54 0.65
CA VAL A 70 -12.45 3.82 1.06
C VAL A 70 -13.20 2.50 1.09
N ASP A 71 -14.34 2.47 1.77
CA ASP A 71 -15.23 1.31 1.75
C ASP A 71 -15.63 1.00 0.30
N THR A 72 -15.32 -0.21 -0.17
CA THR A 72 -15.53 -0.61 -1.57
C THR A 72 -15.89 -2.08 -1.66
N GLU A 73 -16.65 -2.44 -2.70
CA GLU A 73 -16.85 -3.83 -3.10
C GLU A 73 -16.02 -4.10 -4.35
N TYR A 74 -15.28 -5.21 -4.35
CA TYR A 74 -14.48 -5.63 -5.49
C TYR A 74 -14.95 -6.98 -6.01
N GLN A 75 -15.30 -7.04 -7.29
CA GLN A 75 -15.72 -8.27 -7.95
C GLN A 75 -14.51 -8.98 -8.55
N ILE A 76 -14.38 -10.26 -8.24
CA ILE A 76 -13.31 -11.14 -8.72
C ILE A 76 -13.89 -12.40 -9.31
N GLU A 77 -13.16 -12.98 -10.27
CA GLU A 77 -13.43 -14.32 -10.75
C GLU A 77 -12.41 -15.29 -10.16
N VAL A 78 -12.90 -16.28 -9.41
CA VAL A 78 -12.07 -17.34 -8.84
C VAL A 78 -12.68 -18.67 -9.24
N ASP A 79 -11.88 -19.47 -9.95
CA ASP A 79 -12.23 -20.82 -10.42
C ASP A 79 -13.51 -20.83 -11.26
N GLY A 80 -13.65 -19.84 -12.15
CA GLY A 80 -14.82 -19.67 -13.03
C GLY A 80 -16.08 -19.17 -12.33
N SER A 81 -15.98 -18.79 -11.05
CA SER A 81 -17.10 -18.26 -10.27
C SER A 81 -16.85 -16.80 -9.89
N GLN A 82 -17.82 -15.94 -10.21
CA GLN A 82 -17.83 -14.55 -9.76
C GLN A 82 -18.08 -14.47 -8.25
N ARG A 83 -17.28 -13.67 -7.55
CA ARG A 83 -17.38 -13.42 -6.11
C ARG A 83 -17.15 -11.95 -5.84
N SER A 84 -17.72 -11.44 -4.75
CA SER A 84 -17.39 -10.11 -4.27
C SER A 84 -16.64 -10.15 -2.95
N ILE A 85 -15.71 -9.21 -2.81
CA ILE A 85 -14.98 -8.93 -1.58
C ILE A 85 -15.42 -7.54 -1.12
N PHE A 86 -16.04 -7.47 0.05
CA PHE A 86 -16.32 -6.21 0.73
C PHE A 86 -15.09 -5.79 1.53
N LEU A 87 -14.51 -4.65 1.18
CA LEU A 87 -13.35 -4.08 1.82
C LEU A 87 -13.74 -2.80 2.55
N LYS A 88 -13.28 -2.66 3.78
CA LYS A 88 -13.36 -1.42 4.54
C LYS A 88 -12.14 -0.56 4.30
N THR A 89 -12.28 0.72 4.55
CA THR A 89 -11.16 1.67 4.58
C THR A 89 -10.01 1.11 5.44
N ASN A 90 -8.79 1.16 4.90
CA ASN A 90 -7.54 0.59 5.46
C ASN A 90 -7.44 -0.94 5.47
N ASP A 91 -8.37 -1.67 4.83
CA ASP A 91 -8.18 -3.10 4.60
C ASP A 91 -7.11 -3.32 3.51
N VAL A 92 -6.20 -4.25 3.81
CA VAL A 92 -5.24 -4.80 2.85
C VAL A 92 -5.47 -6.30 2.76
N VAL A 93 -5.77 -6.80 1.57
CA VAL A 93 -5.91 -8.24 1.34
C VAL A 93 -4.71 -8.71 0.53
N LEU A 94 -3.95 -9.66 1.08
CA LEU A 94 -2.88 -10.35 0.36
C LEU A 94 -3.38 -11.69 -0.16
N ASP A 95 -2.81 -12.17 -1.27
CA ASP A 95 -3.20 -13.46 -1.82
C ASP A 95 -2.87 -14.61 -0.87
N LYS A 96 -3.81 -15.55 -0.73
CA LYS A 96 -3.70 -16.70 0.18
C LYS A 96 -2.48 -17.57 -0.11
N SER A 97 -1.96 -17.58 -1.34
CA SER A 97 -0.76 -18.36 -1.70
C SER A 97 0.45 -18.06 -0.80
N PHE A 98 0.54 -16.86 -0.21
CA PHE A 98 1.62 -16.51 0.72
C PHE A 98 1.61 -17.30 2.03
N ILE A 99 0.45 -17.79 2.46
CA ILE A 99 0.28 -18.52 3.72
C ILE A 99 0.00 -20.02 3.50
N GLU A 100 -0.04 -20.48 2.25
CA GLU A 100 -0.19 -21.89 1.93
C GLU A 100 1.03 -22.71 2.37
N LEU A 101 0.76 -23.93 2.84
CA LEU A 101 1.79 -24.88 3.23
C LEU A 101 2.74 -25.13 2.05
N GLY A 102 4.04 -25.10 2.32
CA GLY A 102 5.09 -25.17 1.30
C GLY A 102 5.51 -23.82 0.73
N ASN A 103 4.64 -22.80 0.77
CA ASN A 103 4.94 -21.47 0.24
C ASN A 103 5.47 -20.49 1.29
N ILE A 104 5.12 -20.66 2.58
CA ILE A 104 5.47 -19.70 3.65
C ILE A 104 6.96 -19.29 3.61
N ARG A 105 7.88 -20.25 3.57
CA ARG A 105 9.33 -19.94 3.50
C ARG A 105 9.74 -19.45 2.12
N LYS A 106 9.24 -20.09 1.06
CA LYS A 106 9.60 -19.81 -0.35
C LYS A 106 9.19 -18.40 -0.78
N LEU A 107 8.02 -17.95 -0.34
CA LEU A 107 7.42 -16.66 -0.72
C LEU A 107 7.52 -15.61 0.39
N CYS A 108 8.20 -15.88 1.51
CA CYS A 108 8.32 -14.92 2.62
C CYS A 108 8.83 -13.55 2.16
N GLY A 109 9.87 -13.51 1.31
CA GLY A 109 10.40 -12.28 0.74
C GLY A 109 9.36 -11.55 -0.11
N LYS A 110 8.68 -12.28 -1.00
CA LYS A 110 7.64 -11.72 -1.88
C LYS A 110 6.46 -11.17 -1.07
N ARG A 111 5.99 -11.90 -0.05
CA ARG A 111 4.94 -11.43 0.88
C ARG A 111 5.32 -10.11 1.56
N ARG A 112 6.55 -10.04 2.12
CA ARG A 112 7.03 -8.84 2.79
C ARG A 112 7.13 -7.66 1.83
N PHE A 113 7.62 -7.89 0.61
CA PHE A 113 7.71 -6.87 -0.42
C PHE A 113 6.32 -6.38 -0.85
N THR A 114 5.38 -7.29 -1.12
CA THR A 114 4.00 -6.94 -1.46
C THR A 114 3.34 -6.12 -0.35
N LEU A 115 3.47 -6.52 0.92
CA LEU A 115 2.91 -5.73 2.02
C LEU A 115 3.58 -4.35 2.15
N ALA A 116 4.90 -4.26 1.98
CA ALA A 116 5.61 -2.98 1.98
C ALA A 116 5.16 -2.06 0.84
N HIS A 117 4.88 -2.65 -0.32
CA HIS A 117 4.36 -1.95 -1.47
C HIS A 117 2.98 -1.34 -1.18
N GLU A 118 2.06 -2.11 -0.62
CA GLU A 118 0.74 -1.61 -0.20
C GLU A 118 0.83 -0.53 0.88
N CYS A 119 1.77 -0.67 1.82
CA CYS A 119 2.04 0.37 2.82
C CYS A 119 2.46 1.70 2.17
N ALA A 120 3.34 1.64 1.15
CA ALA A 120 3.78 2.83 0.43
C ALA A 120 2.61 3.53 -0.28
N HIS A 121 1.73 2.76 -0.92
CA HIS A 121 0.51 3.28 -1.51
C HIS A 121 -0.39 3.98 -0.49
N GLN A 122 -0.59 3.37 0.69
CA GLN A 122 -1.40 3.98 1.75
C GLN A 122 -0.81 5.31 2.24
N ILE A 123 0.51 5.36 2.45
CA ILE A 123 1.21 6.60 2.87
C ILE A 123 0.99 7.70 1.82
N LEU A 124 1.23 7.39 0.55
CA LEU A 124 1.08 8.36 -0.53
C LEU A 124 -0.37 8.80 -0.70
N PHE A 125 -1.34 7.91 -0.50
CA PHE A 125 -2.76 8.26 -0.53
C PHE A 125 -3.12 9.25 0.60
N GLN A 126 -2.65 9.01 1.83
CA GLN A 126 -2.91 9.89 2.98
C GLN A 126 -2.29 11.28 2.80
N LEU A 127 -1.06 11.36 2.28
CA LEU A 127 -0.41 12.64 1.96
C LEU A 127 -1.22 13.45 0.94
N ASN A 128 -1.73 12.79 -0.12
CA ASN A 128 -2.62 13.45 -1.08
C ASN A 128 -3.93 13.95 -0.46
N ALA A 129 -4.47 13.25 0.55
CA ALA A 129 -5.70 13.63 1.22
C ALA A 129 -5.50 14.84 2.14
N ASP A 130 -4.37 14.93 2.83
CA ASP A 130 -4.02 16.08 3.66
C ASP A 130 -3.72 17.34 2.82
N ASP A 131 -3.07 17.18 1.66
CA ASP A 131 -2.94 18.27 0.68
C ASP A 131 -4.31 18.77 0.18
N ARG A 132 -5.32 17.88 0.04
CA ARG A 132 -6.69 18.30 -0.26
C ARG A 132 -7.37 19.03 0.90
N LYS A 133 -7.03 18.74 2.16
CA LYS A 133 -7.50 19.53 3.31
C LYS A 133 -6.89 20.93 3.32
N VAL A 134 -5.63 21.07 2.92
CA VAL A 134 -4.95 22.38 2.75
C VAL A 134 -5.45 23.12 1.51
N ALA A 135 -5.69 22.43 0.41
CA ALA A 135 -6.19 23.01 -0.85
C ALA A 135 -7.69 23.38 -0.80
N CYS A 136 -8.49 22.76 0.08
CA CYS A 136 -9.88 23.18 0.30
C CYS A 136 -9.97 24.61 0.89
N HIS A 137 -8.86 25.15 1.42
CA HIS A 137 -8.74 26.56 1.82
C HIS A 137 -8.25 27.49 0.69
N LYS A 138 -7.94 26.97 -0.49
CA LYS A 138 -7.55 27.76 -1.66
C LYS A 138 -8.17 27.18 -2.94
N ARG A 139 -9.37 27.62 -3.28
CA ARG A 139 -9.82 27.55 -4.68
C ARG A 139 -8.94 28.50 -5.52
N PRO A 140 -8.45 28.01 -6.67
CA PRO A 140 -8.83 28.69 -7.91
C PRO A 140 -9.33 27.70 -8.98
N GLU A 141 -10.10 28.28 -9.89
CA GLU A 141 -10.92 27.66 -10.92
C GLU A 141 -10.15 26.96 -12.07
N VAL A 142 -10.77 25.88 -12.58
CA VAL A 142 -10.82 25.34 -13.96
C VAL A 142 -9.58 25.45 -14.87
N ARG A 143 -9.08 24.28 -15.32
CA ARG A 143 -9.02 23.90 -16.75
C ARG A 143 -8.64 22.42 -16.95
N GLU A 144 -9.47 21.72 -17.71
CA GLU A 144 -9.19 20.43 -18.35
C GLU A 144 -7.97 20.54 -19.29
N ASN A 145 -7.09 19.52 -19.26
CA ASN A 145 -6.73 18.72 -20.44
C ASN A 145 -5.55 17.77 -20.15
N GLY A 146 -5.67 16.53 -20.60
CA GLY A 146 -4.53 15.70 -20.99
C GLY A 146 -4.09 14.61 -20.03
N SER A 147 -4.85 13.52 -19.97
CA SER A 147 -4.40 12.25 -19.40
C SER A 147 -3.22 11.69 -20.21
N ARG A 148 -2.03 11.62 -19.60
CA ARG A 148 -0.98 10.66 -19.96
C ARG A 148 -0.36 10.14 -18.66
N VAL A 149 -0.96 9.05 -18.16
CA VAL A 149 -0.41 8.23 -17.09
C VAL A 149 0.87 7.58 -17.62
N LEU A 150 2.02 7.94 -17.05
CA LEU A 150 3.28 7.25 -17.23
C LEU A 150 3.14 5.86 -16.59
N ARG A 151 2.82 4.85 -17.40
CA ARG A 151 2.96 3.44 -17.02
C ARG A 151 4.44 3.09 -17.12
N THR A 152 5.13 2.93 -15.99
CA THR A 152 6.43 2.29 -15.94
C THR A 152 6.25 0.76 -15.87
N GLN A 153 7.17 0.04 -16.51
CA GLN A 153 7.12 -1.40 -16.77
C GLN A 153 7.14 -2.29 -15.51
N GLU A 154 7.23 -1.70 -14.32
CA GLU A 154 7.30 -2.41 -13.03
C GLU A 154 5.92 -2.65 -12.38
N ASP A 155 4.85 -2.03 -12.89
CA ASP A 155 3.47 -2.14 -12.38
C ASP A 155 2.72 -3.42 -12.84
N GLN A 156 3.43 -4.49 -13.20
CA GLN A 156 2.82 -5.65 -13.87
C GLN A 156 1.95 -6.57 -12.99
N SER A 157 1.59 -6.20 -11.75
CA SER A 157 0.78 -7.09 -10.88
C SER A 157 -0.12 -6.38 -9.86
N ILE A 158 -0.60 -5.18 -10.17
CA ILE A 158 -1.35 -4.34 -9.21
C ILE A 158 -2.68 -3.88 -9.79
N GLY A 159 -3.77 -4.20 -9.09
CA GLY A 159 -5.06 -3.55 -9.28
C GLY A 159 -5.20 -2.36 -8.33
N THR A 160 -4.93 -1.15 -8.81
CA THR A 160 -5.23 0.09 -8.06
C THR A 160 -6.70 0.46 -8.26
N ILE A 161 -7.50 0.47 -7.19
CA ILE A 161 -8.92 0.82 -7.26
C ILE A 161 -9.12 2.23 -6.69
N CYS A 162 -9.30 3.20 -7.58
CA CYS A 162 -9.85 4.51 -7.22
C CYS A 162 -11.38 4.42 -7.43
N GLY A 163 -12.15 4.36 -6.35
CA GLY A 163 -13.61 4.44 -6.44
C GLY A 163 -14.03 5.81 -6.97
N ASN A 164 -14.87 5.84 -8.01
CA ASN A 164 -15.63 7.04 -8.34
C ASN A 164 -16.70 7.22 -7.27
N ALA A 165 -16.70 8.36 -6.61
CA ALA A 165 -17.80 8.76 -5.75
C ALA A 165 -18.97 9.20 -6.64
N ASP A 166 -20.12 8.54 -6.50
CA ASP A 166 -21.41 9.07 -6.92
C ASP A 166 -21.86 10.20 -5.98
#